data_AF-G9YVM1-F1
#
_entry.id   AF-G9YVM1-F1
#
_cell.length_a   1.000
_cell.length_b   1.000
_cell.length_c   1.000
_cell.angle_alpha   90.00
_cell.angle_beta   90.00
_cell.angle_gamma   90.00
#
_symmetry.space_group_name_H-M   'P 1'
#
loop_
_entity.id
_entity.type
_entity.pdbx_description
1 polymer ?
#
loop_
_entity_poly.entity_id
_entity_poly.type
_entity_poly.pdbx_seq_one_letter_code
_entity_poly.pdbx_strand_id
1 'polypeptide(L)' 'MAGVFADEGITGTSTCKRKAFLRMIRQYRQGKIDMILAKSVSRFARNTVDTLNFTRELRSLGIPVVFEEQNINSIYP' A
#
# COMPACT_ATOMS: atom_id res chain seq x y z
N MET A 1 2.88 16.28 -7.21
CA MET A 1 2.17 15.45 -8.21
C MET A 1 1.87 14.11 -7.57
N ALA A 2 0.62 13.65 -7.56
CA ALA A 2 0.25 12.34 -7.02
C ALA A 2 0.60 11.24 -8.04
N GLY A 3 1.39 10.25 -7.63
CA GLY A 3 1.71 9.09 -8.47
C GLY A 3 0.59 8.05 -8.42
N VAL A 4 0.03 7.67 -9.57
CA VAL A 4 -0.92 6.56 -9.64
C VAL A 4 -0.14 5.26 -9.77
N PHE A 5 -0.33 4.34 -8.81
CA PHE A 5 0.24 3.00 -8.82
C PHE A 5 -0.88 1.99 -9.01
N ALA A 6 -1.08 1.55 -10.25
CA ALA A 6 -2.06 0.53 -10.58
C ALA A 6 -1.35 -0.73 -11.08
N ASP A 7 -1.66 -1.87 -10.48
CA ASP A 7 -1.31 -3.19 -11.00
C ASP A 7 -2.63 -3.84 -11.48
N GLU A 8 -2.74 -4.19 -12.77
CA GLU A 8 -3.92 -4.86 -13.31
C GLU A 8 -4.06 -6.26 -12.69
N GLY A 9 -4.98 -6.39 -11.75
CA GLY A 9 -5.29 -7.61 -11.02
C GLY A 9 -5.97 -8.71 -11.84
N ILE A 10 -5.48 -8.99 -13.05
CA ILE A 10 -6.13 -9.92 -13.99
C ILE A 10 -5.90 -11.40 -13.60
N THR A 11 -4.79 -11.74 -12.91
CA THR A 11 -4.45 -13.15 -12.66
C THR A 11 -3.90 -13.34 -11.24
N GLY A 12 -4.69 -13.99 -10.38
CA GLY A 12 -4.40 -14.22 -8.95
C GLY A 12 -3.21 -15.11 -8.60
N THR A 13 -2.31 -15.46 -9.53
CA THR A 13 -1.33 -16.55 -9.32
C THR A 13 0.14 -16.18 -9.49
N SER A 14 0.53 -14.91 -9.65
CA SER A 14 1.98 -14.60 -9.69
C SER A 14 2.36 -13.29 -9.02
N THR A 15 3.34 -13.38 -8.15
CA THR A 15 4.04 -12.31 -7.44
C THR A 15 4.87 -11.44 -8.40
N CYS A 16 5.06 -11.88 -9.66
CA CYS A 16 5.87 -11.22 -10.69
C CYS A 16 5.29 -9.93 -11.30
N LYS A 17 4.02 -9.58 -11.06
CA LYS A 17 3.34 -8.45 -11.73
C LYS A 17 3.21 -7.16 -10.88
N ARG A 18 3.86 -7.07 -9.73
CA ARG A 18 3.75 -5.93 -8.79
C ARG A 18 4.85 -4.89 -8.92
N LYS A 19 5.18 -4.49 -10.14
CA LYS A 19 6.23 -3.47 -10.38
C LYS A 19 5.80 -2.11 -9.85
N ALA A 20 4.52 -1.75 -9.97
CA ALA A 20 4.02 -0.48 -9.47
C ALA A 20 3.99 -0.48 -7.94
N PHE A 21 3.50 -1.54 -7.31
CA PHE A 21 3.54 -1.69 -5.86
C PHE A 21 4.99 -1.63 -5.32
N LEU A 22 5.93 -2.42 -5.85
CA LEU A 22 7.33 -2.37 -5.37
C LEU A 22 7.98 -0.99 -5.59
N ARG A 23 7.61 -0.29 -6.66
CA ARG A 23 8.07 1.08 -6.90
C ARG A 23 7.48 2.06 -5.89
N MET A 24 6.19 1.93 -5.56
CA MET A 24 5.55 2.67 -4.47
C MET A 24 6.26 2.39 -3.14
N ILE A 25 6.57 1.11 -2.86
CA ILE A 25 7.32 0.69 -1.66
C ILE A 25 8.69 1.41 -1.60
N ARG A 26 9.42 1.41 -2.72
CA ARG A 26 10.72 2.09 -2.80
C ARG A 26 10.62 3.61 -2.66
N GLN A 27 9.58 4.22 -3.20
CA GLN A 27 9.37 5.67 -3.10
C GLN A 27 8.96 6.09 -1.67
N TYR A 28 8.17 5.30 -0.95
CA TYR A 28 7.89 5.62 0.46
C TYR A 28 9.15 5.51 1.30
N ARG A 29 10.02 4.50 1.07
CA ARG A 29 11.29 4.36 1.81
C ARG A 29 12.25 5.54 1.58
N GLN A 30 12.04 6.28 0.49
CA GLN A 30 12.79 7.50 0.17
C GLN A 30 12.13 8.77 0.72
N GLY A 31 11.02 8.66 1.47
CA GLY A 31 10.29 9.81 2.00
C GLY A 31 9.64 10.68 0.91
N LYS A 32 9.35 10.12 -0.27
CA LYS A 32 8.75 10.85 -1.40
C LYS A 32 7.22 10.76 -1.45
N ILE A 33 6.62 10.00 -0.53
CA ILE A 33 5.19 9.74 -0.45
C ILE A 33 4.75 10.05 0.97
N ASP A 34 3.81 11.00 1.11
CA ASP A 34 3.31 11.46 2.41
C ASP A 34 2.03 10.74 2.84
N MET A 35 1.35 10.05 1.90
CA MET A 35 0.10 9.32 2.15
C MET A 35 -0.12 8.25 1.08
N ILE A 36 -0.71 7.11 1.47
CA ILE A 36 -1.14 6.06 0.54
C ILE A 36 -2.66 5.92 0.58
N LEU A 37 -3.29 5.98 -0.59
CA LEU A 37 -4.70 5.68 -0.77
C LEU A 37 -4.84 4.36 -1.51
N ALA A 38 -5.44 3.37 -0.85
CA ALA A 38 -5.76 2.07 -1.43
C ALA A 38 -7.26 1.90 -1.50
N LYS A 39 -7.76 1.39 -2.64
CA LYS A 39 -9.20 1.12 -2.77
C LYS A 39 -9.67 0.07 -1.77
N SER A 40 -8.85 -0.96 -1.51
CA SER A 40 -9.14 -1.98 -0.51
C SER A 40 -7.88 -2.59 0.08
N VAL A 41 -8.01 -3.23 1.25
CA VAL A 41 -6.90 -3.99 1.88
C VAL A 41 -6.35 -5.04 0.91
N SER A 42 -7.21 -5.73 0.15
CA SER A 42 -6.80 -6.74 -0.84
C SER A 42 -6.01 -6.15 -2.01
N ARG A 43 -6.27 -4.88 -2.38
CA ARG A 43 -5.47 -4.19 -3.40
C ARG A 43 -4.09 -3.78 -2.87
N PHE A 44 -3.98 -3.52 -1.56
CA PHE A 44 -2.72 -3.19 -0.91
C PHE A 44 -1.84 -4.42 -0.67
N ALA A 45 -2.37 -5.48 -0.05
CA ALA A 45 -1.61 -6.68 0.27
C ALA A 45 -2.46 -7.95 0.11
N ARG A 46 -1.80 -9.07 -0.25
CA ARG A 46 -2.49 -10.34 -0.54
C ARG A 46 -2.72 -11.20 0.69
N ASN A 47 -2.04 -10.92 1.80
CA ASN A 47 -2.19 -11.63 3.05
C ASN A 47 -2.15 -10.64 4.22
N THR A 48 -2.72 -11.03 5.35
CA THR A 48 -2.85 -10.20 6.55
C THR A 48 -1.50 -9.86 7.18
N VAL A 49 -0.51 -10.75 7.07
CA VAL A 49 0.83 -10.57 7.66
C VAL A 49 1.58 -9.43 6.96
N ASP A 50 1.58 -9.41 5.63
CA ASP A 50 2.17 -8.36 4.81
C ASP A 50 1.46 -7.04 5.04
N THR A 51 0.12 -7.04 5.08
CA THR A 51 -0.66 -5.84 5.42
C THR A 51 -0.17 -5.25 6.74
N LEU A 52 -0.09 -6.06 7.80
CA LEU A 52 0.34 -5.60 9.12
C LEU A 52 1.78 -5.10 9.12
N ASN A 53 2.69 -5.81 8.45
CA ASN A 53 4.10 -5.43 8.39
C ASN A 53 4.30 -4.07 7.69
N PHE A 54 3.73 -3.90 6.50
CA PHE A 54 3.83 -2.62 5.77
C PHE A 54 3.13 -1.49 6.51
N THR A 55 1.94 -1.76 7.07
CA THR A 55 1.17 -0.74 7.80
C THR A 55 1.93 -0.25 9.05
N ARG A 56 2.61 -1.16 9.77
CA ARG A 56 3.45 -0.80 10.92
C ARG A 56 4.70 -0.01 10.50
N GLU A 57 5.36 -0.42 9.43
CA GLU A 57 6.51 0.31 8.88
C GLU A 57 6.09 1.75 8.50
N LEU A 58 4.98 1.90 7.77
CA LEU A 58 4.44 3.19 7.36
C LEU A 58 4.02 4.06 8.55
N ARG A 59 3.39 3.47 9.56
CA ARG A 59 3.04 4.17 10.81
C ARG A 59 4.29 4.68 11.54
N SER A 60 5.38 3.89 11.58
CA SER A 60 6.64 4.33 12.20
C SER A 60 7.29 5.51 11.48
N LEU A 61 7.00 5.66 10.18
CA LEU A 61 7.44 6.77 9.35
C LEU A 61 6.46 7.97 9.35
N GLY A 62 5.32 7.86 10.05
CA GLY A 62 4.30 8.90 10.08
C GLY A 62 3.43 8.98 8.83
N ILE A 63 3.45 7.96 7.96
CA ILE A 63 2.71 7.94 6.69
C ILE A 63 1.40 7.16 6.87
N PRO A 64 0.22 7.80 6.72
CA PRO A 64 -1.07 7.12 6.79
C PRO A 64 -1.35 6.28 5.54
N VAL A 65 -1.98 5.12 5.74
CA VAL A 65 -2.62 4.32 4.70
C VAL A 65 -4.13 4.38 4.89
N VAL A 66 -4.84 4.84 3.85
CA VAL A 66 -6.29 4.92 3.83
C VAL A 66 -6.84 3.84 2.92
N PHE A 67 -7.75 3.04 3.46
CA PHE A 67 -8.49 2.01 2.73
C PHE A 67 -9.92 2.49 2.50
N GLU A 68 -10.27 2.83 1.26
CA GLU A 68 -11.60 3.39 0.94
C GLU A 68 -12.74 2.42 1.22
N GLU A 69 -12.66 1.18 0.72
CA GLU A 69 -13.75 0.20 0.83
C GLU A 69 -14.00 -0.23 2.28
N GLN A 70 -12.94 -0.28 3.11
CA GLN A 70 -13.05 -0.66 4.52
C GLN A 70 -13.24 0.56 5.43
N ASN A 71 -13.11 1.77 4.90
CA ASN A 71 -13.09 3.03 5.65
C ASN A 71 -12.10 3.02 6.83
N ILE A 72 -10.93 2.42 6.61
CA ILE A 72 -9.87 2.28 7.63
C ILE A 72 -8.76 3.29 7.34
N ASN A 73 -8.29 3.98 8.37
CA ASN A 73 -7.08 4.78 8.31
C ASN A 73 -6.05 4.24 9.31
N SER A 74 -4.89 3.82 8.80
CA SER A 74 -3.89 3.13 9.61
C SER A 74 -3.13 3.98 10.62
N ILE A 75 -3.27 5.31 10.59
CA ILE A 75 -2.54 6.20 11.49
C ILE A 75 -3.26 6.41 12.82
N TYR A 76 -4.57 6.16 12.86
CA TYR A 76 -5.39 6.30 14.06
C TYR A 76 -5.66 4.90 14.68
N PRO A 77 -5.61 4.76 16.02
CA PRO A 77 -5.93 3.53 16.71
C PRO A 77 -7.40 3.13 16.58
#